data_AF-A0AAD8TI19-F1
#
_entry.id   AF-A0AAD8TI19-F1
#
_cell.length_a   1.000
_cell.length_b   1.000
_cell.length_c   1.000
_cell.angle_alpha   90.00
_cell.angle_beta   90.00
_cell.angle_gamma   90.00
#
_symmetry.space_group_name_H-M   'P 1'
#
loop_
_entity.id
_entity.type
_entity.pdbx_description
1 polymer ?
#
loop_
_entity_poly.entity_id
_entity_poly.type
_entity_poly.pdbx_seq_one_letter_code
_entity_poly.pdbx_strand_id
1 'polypeptide(L)'
;MITGDQLAIGKETARRLGMGTNMYPSSALLGQHKDESIVALPVDELIEKADGFAGVFPEHKYEIVKRLQARKHICGMTGDGVNDAQL
;
A
#
# COMPACT_ATOMS: atom_id res chain seq x y z
N MET A 1 -3.81 -4.19 3.48
CA MET A 1 -4.27 -3.04 4.31
C MET A 1 -3.75 -1.73 3.76
N ILE A 2 -4.57 -0.68 3.75
CA ILE A 2 -4.14 0.69 3.41
C ILE A 2 -4.49 1.60 4.60
N THR A 3 -3.53 2.36 5.13
CA THR A 3 -3.76 3.30 6.24
C THR A 3 -3.00 4.61 6.08
N GLY A 4 -3.56 5.70 6.62
CA GLY A 4 -2.87 6.98 6.78
C GLY A 4 -1.90 7.03 7.97
N ASP A 5 -1.95 6.04 8.86
CA ASP A 5 -1.07 5.96 10.02
C ASP A 5 0.39 5.73 9.64
N GLN A 6 1.29 5.98 10.59
CA GLN A 6 2.71 5.61 10.44
C GLN A 6 2.88 4.08 10.38
N LEU A 7 3.95 3.64 9.69
CA LEU A 7 4.22 2.22 9.42
C LEU A 7 4.21 1.33 10.66
N ALA A 8 4.75 1.79 11.78
CA ALA A 8 4.78 1.02 13.03
C ALA A 8 3.37 0.72 13.55
N ILE A 9 2.46 1.69 13.48
CA ILE A 9 1.06 1.55 13.89
C ILE A 9 0.34 0.59 12.93
N GLY A 10 0.52 0.80 11.62
CA GLY A 10 -0.07 -0.08 10.60
C GLY A 10 0.34 -1.54 10.78
N LYS A 11 1.63 -1.81 10.99
CA LYS A 11 2.15 -3.17 11.23
C LYS A 11 1.59 -3.79 12.50
N GLU A 12 1.52 -3.05 13.60
CA GLU A 12 0.97 -3.58 14.85
C GLU A 12 -0.52 -3.91 14.71
N THR A 13 -1.30 -3.05 14.05
CA THR A 13 -2.72 -3.31 13.77
C THR A 13 -2.90 -4.51 12.83
N ALA A 14 -2.12 -4.59 11.75
CA ALA A 14 -2.17 -5.71 10.81
C ALA A 14 -1.78 -7.04 11.47
N ARG A 15 -0.77 -7.03 12.36
CA ARG A 15 -0.38 -8.19 13.19
C ARG A 15 -1.54 -8.66 14.07
N ARG A 16 -2.22 -7.75 14.76
CA ARG A 16 -3.36 -8.09 15.63
C ARG A 16 -4.54 -8.69 14.87
N LEU A 17 -4.74 -8.24 13.64
CA LEU A 17 -5.79 -8.72 12.75
C LEU A 17 -5.40 -9.98 11.94
N GLY A 18 -4.16 -10.46 12.08
CA GLY A 18 -3.68 -11.64 11.35
C GLY A 18 -3.50 -11.43 9.84
N MET A 19 -3.33 -10.19 9.39
CA MET A 19 -3.19 -9.86 7.96
C MET A 19 -1.76 -9.92 7.43
N GLY A 20 -0.79 -10.26 8.29
CA GLY A 20 0.63 -10.18 7.98
C GLY A 20 1.22 -8.80 8.27
N THR A 21 2.55 -8.71 8.22
CA THR A 21 3.31 -7.50 8.56
C THR A 21 4.29 -7.09 7.47
N ASN A 22 4.19 -7.68 6.27
CA ASN A 22 4.95 -7.29 5.09
C ASN A 22 4.41 -5.97 4.51
N MET A 23 4.48 -4.91 5.31
CA MET A 23 3.95 -3.60 4.99
C MET A 23 5.07 -2.60 4.70
N TYR A 24 4.76 -1.66 3.80
CA TYR A 24 5.69 -0.66 3.32
C TYR A 24 5.13 0.76 3.46
N PRO A 25 5.99 1.78 3.60
CA PRO A 25 5.53 3.16 3.56
C PRO A 25 5.08 3.53 2.14
N SER A 26 4.16 4.48 2.01
CA SER A 26 3.71 4.98 0.69
C SER A 26 4.84 5.55 -0.17
N SER A 27 5.92 6.05 0.44
CA SER A 27 7.13 6.49 -0.29
C SER A 27 7.79 5.36 -1.10
N ALA A 28 7.56 4.09 -0.74
CA ALA A 28 8.03 2.94 -1.52
C ALA A 28 7.37 2.84 -2.89
N LEU A 29 6.20 3.49 -3.09
CA LEU A 29 5.53 3.55 -4.38
C LEU A 29 6.20 4.56 -5.33
N LEU A 30 6.92 5.54 -4.78
CA LEU A 30 7.59 6.61 -5.53
C LEU A 30 9.00 6.22 -5.99
N GLY A 31 9.43 4.97 -5.75
CA GLY A 31 10.81 4.53 -6.01
C GLY A 31 11.87 5.22 -5.14
N GLN A 32 11.45 6.01 -4.15
CA GLN A 32 12.34 6.67 -3.19
C GLN A 32 12.65 5.71 -2.05
N HIS A 33 13.47 4.70 -2.35
CA HIS A 33 13.89 3.70 -1.37
C HIS A 33 15.15 4.16 -0.62
N LYS A 34 15.14 4.00 0.70
CA LYS A 34 16.36 4.05 1.55
C LYS A 34 16.89 2.64 1.86
N ASP A 35 16.15 1.60 1.50
CA ASP A 35 16.42 0.21 1.87
C ASP A 35 16.74 -0.60 0.61
N GLU A 36 18.00 -1.03 0.49
CA GLU A 36 18.56 -1.71 -0.69
C GLU A 36 17.82 -3.00 -1.04
N SER A 37 17.20 -3.66 -0.05
CA SER A 37 16.42 -4.88 -0.26
C SER A 37 15.12 -4.64 -1.06
N ILE A 38 14.57 -3.42 -0.99
CA ILE A 38 13.36 -3.01 -1.70
C ILE A 38 13.70 -2.49 -3.10
N VAL A 39 14.92 -1.96 -3.30
CA VAL A 39 15.42 -1.44 -4.59
C VAL A 39 15.44 -2.51 -5.68
N ALA A 40 15.54 -3.79 -5.32
CA ALA A 40 15.66 -4.90 -6.27
C ALA A 40 14.34 -5.30 -6.96
N LEU A 41 13.18 -4.96 -6.40
CA LEU A 41 11.88 -5.37 -6.94
C LEU A 41 11.21 -4.24 -7.71
N PRO A 42 10.64 -4.51 -8.90
CA PRO A 42 9.75 -3.56 -9.56
C PRO A 42 8.61 -3.16 -8.61
N VAL A 43 8.25 -1.88 -8.57
CA VAL A 43 7.18 -1.34 -7.71
C VAL A 43 5.87 -2.14 -7.88
N ASP A 44 5.59 -2.61 -9.09
CA ASP A 44 4.39 -3.41 -9.37
C ASP A 44 4.41 -4.80 -8.70
N GLU A 45 5.58 -5.43 -8.58
CA GLU A 45 5.71 -6.68 -7.81
C GLU A 45 5.67 -6.41 -6.30
N LEU A 46 6.22 -5.29 -5.85
CA LEU A 46 6.16 -4.88 -4.46
C LEU A 46 4.70 -4.71 -4.02
N ILE A 47 3.89 -4.03 -4.83
CA ILE A 47 2.46 -3.83 -4.57
C ILE A 47 1.70 -5.15 -4.50
N GLU A 48 2.01 -6.10 -5.38
CA GLU A 48 1.34 -7.40 -5.39
C GLU A 48 1.74 -8.30 -4.19
N LYS A 49 2.98 -8.19 -3.70
CA LYS A 49 3.50 -8.98 -2.58
C LYS A 49 3.29 -8.32 -1.21
N ALA A 50 2.88 -7.06 -1.16
CA ALA A 50 2.72 -6.32 0.08
C ALA A 50 1.42 -6.68 0.79
N ASP A 51 1.51 -6.92 2.10
CA ASP A 51 0.34 -7.09 2.96
C ASP A 51 -0.37 -5.74 3.20
N GLY A 52 0.35 -4.63 2.99
CA GLY A 52 -0.25 -3.31 3.04
C GLY A 52 0.70 -2.12 2.95
N PHE A 53 0.10 -0.93 2.91
CA PHE A 53 0.79 0.34 2.81
C PHE A 53 0.35 1.29 3.93
N ALA A 54 1.31 2.04 4.48
CA ALA A 54 1.11 3.01 5.55
C ALA A 54 1.53 4.42 5.13
N GLY A 55 1.00 5.45 5.80
CA GLY A 55 1.19 6.85 5.43
C GLY A 55 0.60 7.18 4.06
N VAL A 56 -0.52 6.55 3.71
CA VAL A 56 -1.11 6.61 2.37
C VAL A 56 -1.98 7.86 2.25
N PHE A 57 -1.69 8.68 1.25
CA PHE A 57 -2.48 9.85 0.83
C PHE A 57 -3.47 9.45 -0.27
N PRO A 58 -4.51 10.26 -0.57
CA PRO A 58 -5.52 9.92 -1.56
C PRO A 58 -4.94 9.55 -2.94
N GLU A 59 -3.89 10.24 -3.38
CA GLU A 59 -3.23 9.99 -4.66
C GLU A 59 -2.56 8.61 -4.69
N HIS A 60 -2.00 8.18 -3.57
CA HIS A 60 -1.36 6.87 -3.42
C HIS A 60 -2.39 5.74 -3.45
N LYS A 61 -3.60 5.96 -2.90
CA LYS A 61 -4.70 4.98 -2.95
C LYS A 61 -5.06 4.65 -4.40
N TYR A 62 -5.25 5.68 -5.22
CA TYR A 62 -5.57 5.54 -6.64
C TYR A 62 -4.47 4.81 -7.40
N GLU A 63 -3.21 5.19 -7.17
CA GLU A 63 -2.08 4.58 -7.87
C GLU A 63 -1.92 3.08 -7.54
N ILE A 64 -2.12 2.68 -6.27
CA ILE A 64 -2.09 1.26 -5.86
C ILE A 64 -3.16 0.47 -6.63
N VAL A 65 -4.41 0.94 -6.62
CA VAL A 65 -5.51 0.24 -7.28
C VAL A 65 -5.28 0.16 -8.79
N LYS A 66 -4.88 1.27 -9.41
CA LYS A 66 -4.60 1.32 -10.84
C LYS A 66 -3.52 0.32 -11.27
N ARG A 67 -2.45 0.19 -10.49
CA ARG A 67 -1.38 -0.79 -10.76
C ARG A 67 -1.84 -2.23 -10.60
N LEU A 68 -2.62 -2.52 -9.55
CA LEU A 68 -3.21 -3.85 -9.37
C LEU A 68 -4.16 -4.21 -10.53
N GLN A 69 -5.01 -3.27 -10.94
CA GLN A 69 -5.89 -3.44 -12.11
C GLN A 69 -5.13 -3.61 -13.42
N ALA A 70 -4.03 -2.89 -13.63
CA ALA A 70 -3.16 -3.06 -14.80
C ALA A 70 -2.54 -4.47 -14.87
N ARG A 71 -2.31 -5.10 -13.71
CA ARG A 71 -1.91 -6.52 -13.58
C ARG A 71 -3.07 -7.52 -13.66
N LYS A 72 -4.27 -7.05 -14.05
CA LYS A 72 -5.50 -7.84 -14.22
C LYS A 72 -6.14 -8.34 -12.91
N HIS A 73 -5.79 -7.75 -11.77
CA HIS A 73 -6.50 -8.03 -10.52
C HIS A 73 -7.85 -7.33 -10.48
N ILE A 74 -8.90 -8.04 -10.08
CA ILE A 74 -10.20 -7.43 -9.76
C ILE A 74 -10.08 -6.86 -8.35
N CYS A 75 -10.06 -5.54 -8.24
CA CYS A 75 -9.79 -4.84 -6.99
C CYS A 75 -11.09 -4.30 -6.38
N GLY A 76 -11.38 -4.69 -5.13
CA GLY A 76 -12.37 -4.02 -4.30
C GLY A 76 -11.67 -3.08 -3.33
N MET A 77 -12.05 -1.81 -3.31
CA MET A 77 -11.51 -0.82 -2.38
C MET A 77 -12.61 -0.29 -1.47
N THR A 78 -12.35 -0.31 -0.16
CA THR A 78 -13.22 0.28 0.85
C THR A 78 -12.66 1.62 1.29
N GLY A 79 -13.52 2.63 1.39
CA GLY A 79 -13.16 3.97 1.86
C GLY A 79 -14.26 4.55 2.75
N ASP A 80 -13.86 5.33 3.74
CA ASP A 80 -14.73 5.92 4.76
C ASP A 80 -14.76 7.46 4.71
N GLY A 81 -13.94 8.09 3.85
CA GLY A 81 -13.83 9.55 3.74
C GLY A 81 -14.27 10.11 2.38
N VAL A 82 -14.53 11.42 2.33
CA VAL A 82 -14.75 12.18 1.08
C VAL A 82 -13.58 12.06 0.10
N ASN A 83 -12.39 11.78 0.62
CA ASN A 83 -11.16 11.58 -0.14
C ASN A 83 -11.14 10.25 -0.93
N ASP A 84 -12.05 9.32 -0.65
CA ASP A 84 -12.19 8.05 -1.37
C ASP A 84 -13.25 8.14 -2.49
N ALA A 85 -13.98 9.24 -2.58
CA ALA A 85 -15.07 9.43 -3.55
C ALA A 85 -14.60 9.70 -4.99
N GLN A 86 -13.30 9.92 -5.21
CA GLN A 86 -12.71 10.21 -6.52
C GLN A 86 -11.94 9.03 -7.13
N LEU A 87 -12.06 7.83 -6.54
CA LEU A 87 -11.45 6.59 -7.04
C LEU A 87 -12.22 6.01 -8.23
#